data_AF-A0A9D7N9A3-F1
#
_entry.id   AF-A0A9D7N9A3-F1
#
_cell.length_a   1.000
_cell.length_b   1.000
_cell.length_c   1.000
_cell.angle_alpha   90.00
_cell.angle_beta   90.00
_cell.angle_gamma   90.00
#
_symmetry.space_group_name_H-M   'P 1'
#
loop_
_entity.id
_entity.type
_entity.pdbx_description
1 polymer ?
#
loop_
_entity_poly.entity_id
_entity_poly.type
_entity_poly.pdbx_seq_one_letter_code
_entity_poly.pdbx_strand_id
1 'polypeptide(L)'
;MYKYKVLKADGSIEEFKTEKLSLDSLQFNVGGFIQVLPRPEDFGIKTTGTVYVNEDGKNLGLLPNPLVAPSSYDVLVGNILIEEKI
;
A
#
# COMPACT_ATOMS: atom_id res chain seq x y z
N MET A 1 -0.19 -11.15 16.21
CA MET A 1 0.88 -10.22 15.79
C MET A 1 0.57 -9.78 14.36
N TYR A 2 1.27 -8.80 13.77
CA TYR A 2 1.02 -8.41 12.37
C TYR A 2 2.30 -8.51 11.54
N LYS A 3 2.13 -8.94 10.28
CA LYS A 3 3.13 -8.84 9.23
C LYS A 3 2.76 -7.67 8.34
N TYR A 4 3.72 -6.80 8.05
CA TYR A 4 3.57 -5.72 7.11
C TYR A 4 4.50 -5.92 5.92
N LYS A 5 4.00 -5.63 4.73
CA LYS A 5 4.76 -5.61 3.49
C LYS A 5 4.54 -4.27 2.78
N VAL A 6 5.61 -3.53 2.53
CA VAL A 6 5.59 -2.26 1.80
C VAL A 6 6.09 -2.51 0.39
N LEU A 7 5.25 -2.26 -0.61
CA LEU A 7 5.64 -2.22 -2.02
C LEU A 7 5.97 -0.76 -2.34
N LYS A 8 7.24 -0.42 -2.52
CA LYS A 8 7.66 0.98 -2.70
C LYS A 8 7.54 1.43 -4.15
N ALA A 9 7.40 2.74 -4.35
CA ALA A 9 7.31 3.35 -5.67
C ALA A 9 8.59 3.16 -6.51
N ASP A 10 9.73 2.94 -5.86
CA ASP A 10 11.01 2.61 -6.52
C ASP A 10 11.11 1.14 -6.97
N GLY A 11 10.06 0.34 -6.72
CA GLY A 11 10.01 -1.08 -7.05
C GLY A 11 10.64 -2.00 -6.01
N SER A 12 11.19 -1.46 -4.92
CA SER A 12 11.68 -2.28 -3.81
C SER A 12 10.54 -2.76 -2.91
N ILE A 13 10.82 -3.83 -2.15
CA ILE A 13 9.88 -4.44 -1.21
C ILE A 13 10.52 -4.49 0.16
N GLU A 14 9.80 -4.03 1.17
CA GLU A 14 10.21 -4.11 2.58
C GLU A 14 9.20 -4.95 3.37
N GLU A 15 9.68 -5.84 4.25
CA GLU A 15 8.83 -6.67 5.10
C GLU A 15 9.28 -6.60 6.55
N PHE A 16 8.32 -6.46 7.47
CA PHE A 16 8.59 -6.47 8.91
C PHE A 16 7.42 -7.04 9.70
N LYS A 17 7.68 -7.42 10.95
CA LYS A 17 6.68 -7.93 11.89
C LYS A 17 6.68 -7.09 13.14
N THR A 18 5.51 -6.66 13.59
CA THR A 18 5.37 -5.83 14.77
C THR A 18 3.96 -5.95 15.35
N GLU A 19 3.69 -5.23 16.43
CA GLU A 19 2.33 -5.00 16.92
C GLU A 19 1.51 -4.20 15.89
N LYS A 20 0.21 -4.00 16.16
CA LYS A 20 -0.62 -3.24 15.22
C LYS A 20 -0.12 -1.80 15.14
N LEU A 21 0.16 -1.34 13.92
CA LEU A 21 0.57 0.04 13.68
C LEU A 21 -0.59 1.02 13.98
N SER A 22 -0.24 2.21 14.46
CA SER A 22 -1.19 3.33 14.57
C SER A 22 -1.56 3.85 13.18
N LEU A 23 -2.68 4.60 13.08
CA LEU A 23 -3.10 5.24 11.84
C LEU A 23 -1.98 6.13 11.26
N ASP A 24 -1.36 6.96 12.08
CA ASP A 24 -0.24 7.84 11.66
C ASP A 24 0.93 7.03 11.08
N SER A 25 1.23 5.88 11.67
CA SER A 25 2.30 5.00 11.19
C SER A 25 1.96 4.38 9.84
N LEU A 26 0.70 3.97 9.63
CA LEU A 26 0.23 3.46 8.34
C LEU A 26 0.33 4.56 7.26
N GLN A 27 -0.14 5.77 7.58
CA GLN A 27 -0.09 6.93 6.69
C GLN A 27 1.34 7.33 6.33
N PHE A 28 2.27 7.28 7.29
CA PHE A 28 3.68 7.54 7.03
C PHE A 28 4.29 6.54 6.04
N ASN A 29 3.97 5.24 6.18
CA ASN A 29 4.50 4.21 5.29
C ASN A 29 3.98 4.32 3.85
N VAL A 30 2.73 4.73 3.69
CA VAL A 30 2.06 4.89 2.39
C VAL A 30 2.42 6.24 1.74
N GLY A 31 2.65 7.29 2.53
CA GLY A 31 3.07 8.62 2.06
C GLY A 31 1.96 9.65 1.97
N GLY A 32 0.91 9.54 2.80
CA GLY A 32 -0.24 10.44 2.74
C GLY A 32 -1.47 9.94 3.49
N PHE A 33 -2.64 10.49 3.18
CA PHE A 33 -3.92 9.94 3.63
C PHE A 33 -4.15 8.57 2.99
N ILE A 34 -4.59 7.61 3.79
CA ILE A 34 -4.75 6.23 3.36
C ILE A 34 -6.20 5.91 3.04
N GLN A 35 -6.38 5.08 2.01
CA GLN A 35 -7.61 4.38 1.71
C GLN A 35 -7.35 2.88 1.75
N VAL A 36 -8.35 2.12 2.22
CA VAL A 36 -8.33 0.65 2.08
C VAL A 36 -8.76 0.30 0.66
N LEU A 37 -7.92 -0.44 -0.06
CA LEU A 37 -8.19 -0.86 -1.43
C LEU A 37 -9.20 -2.01 -1.45
N PRO A 38 -10.42 -1.81 -1.97
CA PRO A 38 -11.33 -2.92 -2.19
C PRO A 38 -10.80 -3.76 -3.36
N ARG A 39 -10.78 -5.09 -3.17
CA ARG A 39 -10.36 -6.09 -4.19
C ARG A 39 -8.94 -5.90 -4.74
N PRO A 40 -7.89 -6.04 -3.90
CA PRO A 40 -6.50 -5.95 -4.36
C PRO A 40 -6.14 -6.87 -5.53
N GLU A 41 -6.87 -7.98 -5.69
CA GLU A 41 -6.70 -8.95 -6.77
C GLU A 41 -6.93 -8.37 -8.17
N ASP A 42 -7.81 -7.37 -8.31
CA ASP A 42 -8.07 -6.68 -9.59
C ASP A 42 -6.83 -5.92 -10.08
N PHE A 43 -5.88 -5.68 -9.18
CA PHE A 43 -4.62 -4.97 -9.42
C PHE A 43 -3.40 -5.90 -9.42
N GLY A 44 -3.62 -7.21 -9.37
CA GLY A 44 -2.55 -8.21 -9.32
C GLY A 44 -1.91 -8.40 -7.94
N ILE A 45 -2.45 -7.75 -6.90
CA ILE A 45 -1.96 -7.89 -5.52
C ILE A 45 -2.64 -9.09 -4.88
N LYS A 46 -1.90 -10.19 -4.70
CA LYS A 46 -2.39 -11.40 -4.04
C LYS A 46 -2.04 -11.36 -2.55
N THR A 47 -3.05 -11.19 -1.70
CA THR A 47 -2.90 -11.20 -0.24
C THR A 47 -4.20 -11.63 0.42
N THR A 48 -4.12 -12.12 1.66
CA THR A 48 -5.28 -12.33 2.55
C THR A 48 -5.48 -11.18 3.53
N GLY A 49 -4.61 -10.16 3.47
CA GLY A 49 -4.57 -9.02 4.37
C GLY A 49 -5.31 -7.79 3.86
N THR A 50 -5.28 -6.74 4.68
CA THR A 50 -5.79 -5.41 4.33
C THR A 50 -4.73 -4.66 3.54
N VAL A 51 -5.12 -4.02 2.44
CA VAL A 51 -4.21 -3.23 1.61
C VAL A 51 -4.53 -1.75 1.77
N TYR A 52 -3.55 -0.99 2.25
CA TYR A 52 -3.60 0.46 2.41
C TYR A 52 -2.81 1.13 1.28
N VAL A 53 -3.44 2.12 0.66
CA VAL A 53 -2.90 2.89 -0.48
C VAL A 53 -3.17 4.38 -0.27
N ASN A 54 -2.54 5.27 -1.04
CA ASN A 54 -2.84 6.70 -0.92
C ASN A 54 -4.23 7.01 -1.50
N GLU A 55 -5.01 7.83 -0.81
CA GLU A 55 -6.30 8.33 -1.32
C GLU A 55 -6.12 9.29 -2.51
N ASP A 56 -5.09 10.12 -2.47
CA ASP A 56 -4.86 11.23 -3.40
C ASP A 56 -3.62 11.05 -4.28
N GLY A 57 -3.15 9.82 -4.48
CA GLY A 57 -1.80 9.56 -4.94
C GLY A 57 -1.35 10.36 -6.19
N LYS A 58 -2.21 10.50 -7.21
CA LYS A 58 -1.89 11.30 -8.41
C LYS A 58 -1.86 12.80 -8.14
N ASN A 59 -2.75 13.31 -7.29
CA ASN A 59 -2.76 14.70 -6.86
C ASN A 59 -1.50 15.05 -6.04
N LEU A 60 -0.92 14.05 -5.37
CA LEU A 60 0.35 14.15 -4.66
C LEU A 60 1.59 14.04 -5.57
N GLY A 61 1.41 13.87 -6.89
CA GLY A 61 2.52 13.75 -7.84
C GLY A 61 3.34 12.47 -7.67
N LEU A 62 2.77 11.43 -7.05
CA LEU A 62 3.47 10.17 -6.84
C LEU A 62 3.61 9.38 -8.14
N LEU A 63 4.73 8.67 -8.27
CA LEU A 63 4.96 7.79 -9.41
C LEU A 63 4.08 6.53 -9.31
N PRO A 64 3.61 5.97 -10.44
CA PRO A 64 2.91 4.69 -10.44
C PRO A 64 3.75 3.60 -9.78
N ASN A 65 3.11 2.76 -8.95
CA ASN A 65 3.81 1.64 -8.34
C ASN A 65 4.10 0.57 -9.40
N PRO A 66 5.38 0.28 -9.70
CA PRO A 66 5.72 -0.63 -10.80
C PRO A 66 5.40 -2.11 -10.51
N LEU A 67 5.09 -2.44 -9.25
CA LEU A 67 4.76 -3.80 -8.82
C LEU A 67 3.27 -4.13 -8.98
N VAL A 68 2.48 -3.18 -9.47
CA VAL A 68 1.03 -3.30 -9.63
C VAL A 68 0.69 -3.24 -11.11
N ALA A 69 -0.37 -3.94 -11.52
CA ALA A 69 -0.83 -3.87 -12.89
C ALA A 69 -1.14 -2.39 -13.27
N PRO A 70 -0.78 -1.97 -14.50
CA PRO A 70 -1.11 -0.64 -14.98
C PRO A 70 -2.60 -0.34 -14.78
N SER A 71 -2.89 0.76 -14.13
CA SER A 71 -4.21 1.11 -13.63
C SER A 71 -4.50 2.57 -13.97
N SER A 72 -5.76 2.87 -14.31
CA SER A 72 -6.25 4.24 -14.46
C SER A 72 -6.65 4.88 -13.12
N TYR A 73 -6.55 4.16 -12.01
CA TYR A 73 -6.97 4.63 -10.69
C TYR A 73 -5.83 5.37 -9.98
N ASP A 74 -6.14 6.58 -9.53
CA ASP A 74 -5.19 7.51 -8.90
C ASP A 74 -4.70 7.04 -7.51
N VAL A 75 -5.35 6.02 -6.92
CA VAL A 75 -5.02 5.47 -5.61
C VAL A 75 -3.86 4.47 -5.63
N LEU A 76 -3.39 4.03 -6.80
CA LEU A 76 -2.34 2.98 -6.93
C LEU A 76 -0.97 3.51 -7.32
N VAL A 77 -0.71 4.76 -6.96
CA VAL A 77 0.60 5.39 -7.12
C VAL A 77 1.26 5.55 -5.75
N GLY A 78 2.59 5.63 -5.73
CA GLY A 78 3.37 5.68 -4.50
C GLY A 78 3.55 4.32 -3.83
N ASN A 79 3.73 4.34 -2.50
CA ASN A 79 3.91 3.13 -1.71
C ASN A 79 2.56 2.46 -1.42
N ILE A 80 2.57 1.13 -1.31
CA ILE A 80 1.41 0.33 -0.95
C ILE A 80 1.78 -0.54 0.25
N LEU A 81 0.94 -0.51 1.28
CA LEU A 81 1.17 -1.25 2.52
C LEU A 81 0.15 -2.38 2.64
N ILE A 82 0.64 -3.60 2.85
CA ILE A 82 -0.18 -4.79 3.07
C ILE A 82 -0.04 -5.21 4.52
N GLU A 83 -1.15 -5.35 5.23
CA GLU A 83 -1.24 -5.77 6.63
C GLU A 83 -1.88 -7.15 6.75
N GLU A 84 -1.15 -8.12 7.28
CA GLU A 84 -1.63 -9.49 7.49
C GLU A 84 -1.57 -9.85 8.97
N LYS A 85 -2.68 -10.36 9.52
CA LYS A 85 -2.72 -10.86 10.90
C LYS A 85 -2.05 -12.25 10.95
N ILE A 86 -1.10 -12.41 11.87
CA ILE A 86 -0.42 -13.67 12.20
C ILE A 86 -0.92 -14.18 13.55
#